data_AF-A0A7C2Q6Z7-F1
#
_entry.id   AF-A0A7C2Q6Z7-F1
#
_cell.length_a   1.000
_cell.length_b   1.000
_cell.length_c   1.000
_cell.angle_alpha   90.00
_cell.angle_beta   90.00
_cell.angle_gamma   90.00
#
_symmetry.space_group_name_H-M   'P 1'
#
loop_
_entity.id
_entity.type
_entity.pdbx_description
1 polymer ?
#
loop_
_entity_poly.entity_id
_entity_poly.type
_entity_poly.pdbx_seq_one_letter_code
_entity_poly.pdbx_strand_id
1 'polypeptide(L)'
;MPLVELLRRVVERYKLRKRVGRVAKEVADAAVKAFDLLASLSPVSEEAFAERLREAVMTAVHELSHEVLRSVHPELGPLHDRDPLHECVDEVGARMLEVFVARKLGARAHSFEDLAFELENYPSLRGARWSAGVLEELYSRAEPLLEKRELKSFVDVVARECRKLLEGPEGA
;
A
#
# COMPACT_ATOMS: atom_id res chain seq x y z
N MET A 1 -7.28 -24.21 17.29
CA MET A 1 -8.29 -23.93 16.23
C MET A 1 -8.82 -25.27 15.73
N PRO A 2 -10.14 -25.48 15.66
CA PRO A 2 -10.73 -26.76 15.22
C PRO A 2 -10.44 -27.07 13.74
N LEU A 3 -10.26 -28.35 13.39
CA LEU A 3 -9.94 -28.81 12.03
C LEU A 3 -10.95 -28.34 10.97
N VAL A 4 -12.23 -28.28 11.32
CA VAL A 4 -13.32 -27.81 10.43
C VAL A 4 -13.17 -26.33 10.08
N GLU A 5 -12.78 -25.49 11.05
CA GLU A 5 -12.56 -24.06 10.84
C GLU A 5 -11.34 -23.80 9.94
N LEU A 6 -10.30 -24.63 10.09
CA LEU A 6 -9.11 -24.60 9.23
C LEU A 6 -9.47 -24.96 7.78
N LEU A 7 -10.21 -26.06 7.57
CA LEU A 7 -10.64 -26.51 6.24
C LEU A 7 -11.53 -25.46 5.55
N ARG A 8 -12.46 -24.85 6.28
CA ARG A 8 -13.29 -23.75 5.75
C ARG A 8 -12.44 -22.58 5.27
N ARG A 9 -11.46 -22.13 6.07
CA ARG A 9 -10.54 -21.04 5.69
C ARG A 9 -9.67 -21.38 4.48
N VAL A 10 -9.29 -22.64 4.29
CA VAL A 10 -8.51 -23.09 3.12
C VAL A 10 -9.38 -23.06 1.86
N VAL A 11 -10.61 -23.58 1.93
CA VAL A 11 -11.55 -23.58 0.80
C VAL A 11 -11.92 -22.16 0.38
N GLU A 12 -12.21 -21.27 1.33
CA GLU A 12 -12.52 -19.87 1.04
C GLU A 12 -11.33 -19.14 0.41
N ARG A 13 -10.10 -19.35 0.92
CA ARG A 13 -8.89 -18.81 0.29
C ARG A 13 -8.69 -19.33 -1.14
N TYR A 14 -8.95 -20.61 -1.40
CA TYR A 14 -8.85 -21.18 -2.74
C TYR A 14 -9.88 -20.56 -3.71
N LYS A 15 -11.14 -20.44 -3.29
CA LYS A 15 -12.19 -19.78 -4.09
C LYS A 15 -11.85 -18.33 -4.39
N LEU A 16 -11.37 -17.59 -3.39
CA LEU A 16 -10.93 -16.21 -3.54
C LEU A 16 -9.79 -16.11 -4.56
N ARG A 17 -8.75 -16.95 -4.43
CA ARG A 17 -7.62 -16.97 -5.36
C ARG A 17 -8.06 -17.25 -6.80
N LYS A 18 -9.00 -18.19 -7.00
CA LYS A 18 -9.56 -18.48 -8.33
C LYS A 18 -10.35 -17.30 -8.88
N ARG A 19 -11.11 -16.59 -8.04
CA ARG A 19 -11.85 -15.38 -8.45
C ARG A 19 -10.90 -14.25 -8.81
N VAL A 20 -9.89 -13.96 -7.98
CA VAL A 20 -8.85 -12.96 -8.24
C VAL A 20 -8.12 -13.28 -9.54
N GLY A 21 -7.74 -14.54 -9.77
CA GLY A 21 -7.09 -14.95 -11.02
C GLY A 21 -7.95 -14.72 -12.28
N ARG A 22 -9.27 -14.91 -12.19
CA ARG A 22 -10.17 -14.60 -13.31
C ARG A 22 -10.26 -13.10 -13.58
N VAL A 23 -10.47 -12.30 -12.54
CA VAL A 23 -10.53 -10.84 -12.67
C VAL A 23 -9.21 -10.28 -13.19
N ALA A 24 -8.07 -10.75 -12.67
CA ALA A 24 -6.75 -10.33 -13.15
C ALA A 24 -6.54 -10.66 -14.63
N LYS A 25 -7.02 -11.83 -15.09
CA LYS A 25 -6.99 -12.18 -16.51
C LYS A 25 -7.86 -11.25 -17.35
N GLU A 26 -9.09 -10.99 -16.92
CA GLU A 26 -10.01 -10.07 -17.61
C GLU A 26 -9.40 -8.66 -17.74
N VAL A 27 -8.76 -8.16 -16.67
CA VAL A 27 -8.06 -6.86 -16.67
C VAL A 27 -6.85 -6.88 -17.60
N ALA A 28 -6.04 -7.94 -17.58
CA ALA A 28 -4.89 -8.07 -18.47
C ALA A 28 -5.32 -8.14 -19.95
N ASP A 29 -6.36 -8.92 -20.27
CA ASP A 29 -6.92 -9.02 -21.61
C ASP A 29 -7.46 -7.66 -22.09
N ALA A 30 -8.08 -6.88 -21.20
CA ALA A 30 -8.54 -5.52 -21.50
C ALA A 30 -7.37 -4.56 -21.73
N ALA A 31 -6.31 -4.64 -20.93
CA ALA A 31 -5.12 -3.80 -21.09
C ALA A 31 -4.40 -4.06 -22.42
N VAL A 32 -4.27 -5.31 -22.85
CA VAL A 32 -3.70 -5.66 -24.17
C VAL A 32 -4.55 -5.09 -25.30
N LYS A 33 -5.88 -5.24 -25.24
CA LYS A 33 -6.77 -4.64 -26.25
C LYS A 33 -6.67 -3.11 -26.28
N ALA A 34 -6.50 -2.47 -25.12
CA ALA A 34 -6.31 -1.04 -25.04
C ALA A 34 -4.98 -0.62 -25.68
N PHE A 35 -3.90 -1.38 -25.46
CA PHE A 35 -2.62 -1.15 -26.13
C PHE A 35 -2.75 -1.25 -27.64
N ASP A 36 -3.38 -2.30 -28.18
CA ASP A 36 -3.57 -2.48 -29.63
C ASP A 36 -4.33 -1.29 -30.24
N LEU A 37 -5.40 -0.84 -29.56
CA LEU A 37 -6.17 0.32 -29.99
C LEU A 37 -5.31 1.60 -29.99
N LEU A 38 -4.53 1.85 -28.93
CA LEU A 38 -3.65 3.02 -28.86
C LEU A 38 -2.52 2.96 -29.89
N ALA A 39 -1.91 1.79 -30.07
CA ALA A 39 -0.85 1.55 -31.05
C ALA A 39 -1.34 1.77 -32.49
N SER A 40 -2.63 1.53 -32.77
CA SER A 40 -3.24 1.85 -34.06
C SER A 40 -3.38 3.36 -34.34
N LEU A 41 -3.40 4.19 -33.29
CA LEU A 41 -3.51 5.64 -33.39
C LEU A 41 -2.15 6.34 -33.48
N SER A 42 -1.14 5.78 -32.80
CA SER A 42 0.23 6.31 -32.75
C SER A 42 1.19 5.21 -32.31
N PRO A 43 2.47 5.23 -32.72
CA PRO A 43 3.48 4.36 -32.13
C PRO A 43 3.52 4.51 -30.60
N VAL A 44 3.45 3.38 -29.90
CA VAL A 44 3.58 3.28 -28.44
C VAL A 44 4.80 2.41 -28.15
N SER A 45 5.64 2.84 -27.22
CA SER A 45 6.78 2.02 -26.75
C SER A 45 6.26 0.86 -25.90
N GLU A 46 6.74 -0.35 -26.20
CA GLU A 46 6.46 -1.54 -25.40
C GLU A 46 6.96 -1.37 -23.96
N GLU A 47 8.13 -0.74 -23.78
CA GLU A 47 8.70 -0.43 -22.48
C GLU A 47 7.79 0.51 -21.69
N ALA A 48 7.27 1.57 -22.33
CA ALA A 48 6.34 2.50 -21.69
C ALA A 48 5.04 1.79 -21.26
N PHE A 49 4.49 0.92 -22.10
CA PHE A 49 3.30 0.14 -21.74
C PHE A 49 3.58 -0.81 -20.57
N ALA A 50 4.71 -1.53 -20.61
CA ALA A 50 5.12 -2.43 -19.53
C ALA A 50 5.36 -1.67 -18.21
N GLU A 51 5.92 -0.46 -18.25
CA GLU A 51 6.08 0.40 -17.09
C GLU A 51 4.72 0.79 -16.49
N ARG A 52 3.77 1.27 -17.29
CA ARG A 52 2.42 1.62 -16.82
C ARG A 52 1.64 0.44 -16.26
N LEU A 53 1.80 -0.75 -16.81
CA LEU A 53 1.22 -1.96 -16.24
C LEU A 53 1.81 -2.30 -14.86
N ARG A 54 3.13 -2.14 -14.69
CA ARG A 54 3.78 -2.36 -13.38
C ARG A 54 3.28 -1.34 -12.36
N GLU A 55 3.18 -0.07 -12.74
CA GLU A 55 2.62 0.99 -11.90
C GLU A 55 1.18 0.65 -11.48
N ALA A 56 0.32 0.22 -12.41
CA ALA A 56 -1.06 -0.16 -12.10
C ALA A 56 -1.16 -1.32 -11.10
N VAL A 57 -0.24 -2.29 -11.18
CA VAL A 57 -0.14 -3.37 -10.18
C VAL A 57 0.26 -2.81 -8.83
N MET A 58 1.22 -1.87 -8.77
CA MET A 58 1.64 -1.25 -7.52
C MET A 58 0.54 -0.37 -6.91
N THR A 59 -0.24 0.35 -7.72
CA THR A 59 -1.46 1.04 -7.27
C THR A 59 -2.44 0.04 -6.65
N ALA A 60 -2.69 -1.11 -7.28
CA ALA A 60 -3.56 -2.12 -6.70
C ALA A 60 -3.02 -2.67 -5.35
N VAL A 61 -1.70 -2.83 -5.22
CA VAL A 61 -1.06 -3.23 -3.94
C VAL A 61 -1.25 -2.14 -2.87
N HIS A 62 -1.12 -0.88 -3.25
CA HIS A 62 -1.34 0.27 -2.37
C HIS A 62 -2.77 0.30 -1.82
N GLU A 63 -3.76 0.24 -2.71
CA GLU A 63 -5.18 0.25 -2.31
C GLU A 63 -5.56 -0.96 -1.43
N LEU A 64 -5.03 -2.14 -1.74
CA LEU A 64 -5.22 -3.32 -0.90
C LEU A 64 -4.53 -3.19 0.46
N SER A 65 -3.44 -2.42 0.55
CA SER A 65 -2.75 -2.19 1.82
C SER A 65 -3.64 -1.40 2.78
N HIS A 66 -4.35 -0.38 2.31
CA HIS A 66 -5.35 0.32 3.13
C HIS A 66 -6.41 -0.61 3.71
N GLU A 67 -6.98 -1.50 2.88
CA GLU A 67 -7.96 -2.48 3.35
C GLU A 67 -7.38 -3.44 4.41
N VAL A 68 -6.10 -3.80 4.26
CA VAL A 68 -5.39 -4.62 5.26
C VAL A 68 -5.23 -3.86 6.58
N LEU A 69 -4.86 -2.59 6.57
CA LEU A 69 -4.76 -1.76 7.78
C LEU A 69 -6.10 -1.63 8.50
N ARG A 70 -7.16 -1.31 7.75
CA ARG A 70 -8.52 -1.16 8.28
C ARG A 70 -9.07 -2.45 8.90
N SER A 71 -8.56 -3.61 8.49
CA SER A 71 -8.95 -4.90 9.09
C SER A 71 -8.51 -5.07 10.55
N VAL A 72 -7.48 -4.34 10.99
CA VAL A 72 -6.98 -4.37 12.38
C VAL A 72 -7.20 -3.05 13.13
N HIS A 73 -7.39 -1.95 12.41
CA HIS A 73 -7.75 -0.63 12.93
C HIS A 73 -8.93 -0.03 12.13
N PRO A 74 -10.17 -0.47 12.38
CA PRO A 74 -11.35 -0.01 11.65
C PRO A 74 -11.62 1.49 11.78
N GLU A 75 -11.08 2.13 12.81
CA GLU A 75 -11.12 3.58 13.02
C GLU A 75 -10.43 4.38 11.90
N LEU A 76 -9.55 3.75 11.12
CA LEU A 76 -8.96 4.31 9.90
C LEU A 76 -9.97 4.33 8.72
N GLY A 77 -11.29 4.32 8.97
CA GLY A 77 -12.37 4.23 7.96
C GLY A 77 -12.28 5.27 6.83
N PRO A 78 -13.12 5.22 5.79
CA PRO A 78 -12.91 5.96 4.52
C PRO A 78 -12.77 7.49 4.65
N LEU A 79 -11.95 8.08 3.77
CA LEU A 79 -11.32 9.42 3.78
C LEU A 79 -12.20 10.67 4.04
N HIS A 80 -13.53 10.58 4.09
CA HIS A 80 -14.37 11.77 3.92
C HIS A 80 -14.44 12.76 5.09
N ASP A 81 -13.93 12.43 6.29
CA ASP A 81 -13.83 13.35 7.44
C ASP A 81 -12.67 12.94 8.39
N ARG A 82 -11.45 12.74 7.87
CA ARG A 82 -10.37 12.17 8.69
C ARG A 82 -9.65 13.21 9.54
N ASP A 83 -9.46 12.85 10.80
CA ASP A 83 -8.37 13.31 11.64
C ASP A 83 -7.03 13.20 10.86
N PRO A 84 -6.21 14.26 10.77
CA PRO A 84 -4.90 14.22 10.13
C PRO A 84 -4.02 13.05 10.61
N LEU A 85 -4.16 12.63 11.86
CA LEU A 85 -3.48 11.45 12.38
C LEU A 85 -3.94 10.16 11.68
N HIS A 86 -5.24 9.98 11.47
CA HIS A 86 -5.76 8.79 10.78
C HIS A 86 -5.35 8.77 9.32
N GLU A 87 -5.37 9.92 8.64
CA GLU A 87 -4.87 10.03 7.27
C GLU A 87 -3.38 9.69 7.20
N CYS A 88 -2.57 10.26 8.10
CA CYS A 88 -1.14 9.94 8.18
C CYS A 88 -0.92 8.43 8.35
N VAL A 89 -1.63 7.80 9.29
CA VAL A 89 -1.44 6.37 9.58
C VAL A 89 -1.85 5.50 8.41
N ASP A 90 -2.97 5.82 7.76
CA ASP A 90 -3.46 5.03 6.62
C ASP A 90 -2.49 5.15 5.43
N GLU A 91 -2.06 6.37 5.08
CA GLU A 91 -1.15 6.61 3.95
C GLU A 91 0.26 6.08 4.21
N VAL A 92 0.89 6.48 5.32
CA VAL A 92 2.25 6.03 5.67
C VAL A 92 2.24 4.51 5.85
N GLY A 93 1.26 3.96 6.57
CA GLY A 93 1.11 2.52 6.75
C GLY A 93 0.99 1.77 5.42
N ALA A 94 0.18 2.29 4.49
CA ALA A 94 -0.02 1.66 3.19
C ALA A 94 1.24 1.71 2.35
N ARG A 95 1.98 2.83 2.36
CA ARG A 95 3.28 2.93 1.68
C ARG A 95 4.32 1.96 2.23
N MET A 96 4.39 1.78 3.55
CA MET A 96 5.31 0.78 4.13
C MET A 96 4.93 -0.65 3.76
N LEU A 97 3.62 -0.97 3.74
CA LEU A 97 3.15 -2.27 3.26
C LEU A 97 3.43 -2.49 1.78
N GLU A 98 3.27 -1.45 0.96
CA GLU A 98 3.59 -1.46 -0.46
C GLU A 98 5.07 -1.79 -0.70
N VAL A 99 5.98 -1.09 -0.02
CA VAL A 99 7.43 -1.36 -0.07
C VAL A 99 7.73 -2.80 0.36
N PHE A 100 7.14 -3.25 1.46
CA PHE A 100 7.31 -4.62 1.96
C PHE A 100 6.88 -5.66 0.92
N VAL A 101 5.67 -5.51 0.36
CA VAL A 101 5.13 -6.44 -0.65
C VAL A 101 5.97 -6.40 -1.93
N ALA A 102 6.32 -5.21 -2.42
CA ALA A 102 7.16 -5.06 -3.62
C ALA A 102 8.49 -5.79 -3.46
N ARG A 103 9.18 -5.62 -2.32
CA ARG A 103 10.43 -6.33 -2.00
C ARG A 103 10.24 -7.84 -1.97
N LYS A 104 9.16 -8.36 -1.35
CA LYS A 104 8.88 -9.81 -1.32
C LYS A 104 8.53 -10.38 -2.69
N LEU A 105 8.01 -9.56 -3.62
CA LEU A 105 7.71 -9.95 -4.99
C LEU A 105 8.90 -9.77 -5.95
N GLY A 106 10.00 -9.16 -5.51
CA GLY A 106 11.10 -8.75 -6.40
C GLY A 106 10.68 -7.67 -7.41
N ALA A 107 9.62 -6.91 -7.09
CA ALA A 107 9.16 -5.78 -7.88
C ALA A 107 9.85 -4.49 -7.45
N ARG A 108 9.86 -3.49 -8.34
CA ARG A 108 10.35 -2.15 -8.01
C ARG A 108 9.36 -1.48 -7.06
N ALA A 109 9.83 -1.13 -5.87
CA ALA A 109 9.11 -0.25 -4.94
C ALA A 109 9.41 1.22 -5.28
N HIS A 110 8.52 2.13 -4.87
CA HIS A 110 8.85 3.56 -4.79
C HIS A 110 10.03 3.78 -3.83
N SER A 111 10.88 4.76 -4.13
CA SER A 111 11.95 5.15 -3.23
C SER A 111 11.39 5.92 -2.04
N PHE A 112 12.11 5.98 -0.91
CA PHE A 112 11.64 6.75 0.25
C PHE A 112 11.63 8.26 -0.05
N GLU A 113 12.43 8.72 -1.00
CA GLU A 113 12.38 10.06 -1.56
C GLU A 113 11.04 10.32 -2.27
N ASP A 114 10.62 9.40 -3.15
CA ASP A 114 9.32 9.51 -3.85
C ASP A 114 8.17 9.54 -2.84
N LEU A 115 8.22 8.66 -1.83
CA LEU A 115 7.21 8.58 -0.78
C LEU A 115 7.14 9.85 0.07
N ALA A 116 8.30 10.41 0.45
CA ALA A 116 8.33 11.67 1.20
C ALA A 116 7.76 12.82 0.39
N PHE A 117 8.13 12.92 -0.89
CA PHE A 117 7.59 13.92 -1.81
C PHE A 117 6.06 13.79 -1.96
N GLU A 118 5.54 12.58 -2.10
CA GLU A 118 4.09 12.35 -2.17
C GLU A 118 3.39 12.78 -0.88
N LEU A 119 3.90 12.39 0.30
CA LEU A 119 3.31 12.74 1.59
C LEU A 119 3.24 14.25 1.84
N GLU A 120 4.23 15.02 1.38
CA GLU A 120 4.20 16.49 1.45
C GLU A 120 3.07 17.13 0.62
N ASN A 121 2.58 16.43 -0.39
CA ASN A 121 1.49 16.91 -1.24
C ASN A 121 0.10 16.69 -0.64
N TYR A 122 -0.04 15.89 0.41
CA TYR A 122 -1.31 15.73 1.12
C TYR A 122 -1.62 17.00 1.94
N PRO A 123 -2.76 17.68 1.70
CA PRO A 123 -3.06 18.95 2.36
C PRO A 123 -3.07 18.89 3.90
N SER A 124 -3.56 17.78 4.47
CA SER A 124 -3.64 17.56 5.92
C SER A 124 -2.32 17.18 6.58
N LEU A 125 -1.36 16.67 5.80
CA LEU A 125 -0.03 16.28 6.25
C LEU A 125 1.02 17.36 5.98
N ARG A 126 0.62 18.43 5.28
CA ARG A 126 1.49 19.56 4.97
C ARG A 126 1.99 20.21 6.25
N GLY A 127 3.31 20.20 6.42
CA GLY A 127 3.99 20.77 7.60
C GLY A 127 4.62 19.71 8.51
N ALA A 128 4.22 18.44 8.40
CA ALA A 128 5.01 17.34 8.95
C ALA A 128 6.33 17.24 8.16
N ARG A 129 7.45 17.11 8.88
CA ARG A 129 8.80 17.07 8.28
C ARG A 129 9.12 15.67 7.75
N TRP A 130 8.44 15.27 6.69
CA TRP A 130 8.74 14.03 5.99
C TRP A 130 10.10 14.12 5.30
N SER A 131 10.87 13.04 5.37
CA SER A 131 12.11 12.89 4.62
C SER A 131 12.38 11.41 4.38
N ALA A 132 13.20 11.10 3.37
CA ALA A 132 13.59 9.73 3.08
C ALA A 132 14.17 9.03 4.32
N GLY A 133 15.07 9.70 5.07
CA GLY A 133 15.66 9.15 6.28
C GLY A 133 14.67 8.83 7.40
N VAL A 134 13.65 9.68 7.61
CA VAL A 134 12.57 9.42 8.59
C VAL A 134 11.76 8.20 8.19
N LEU A 135 11.41 8.09 6.91
CA LEU A 135 10.64 6.97 6.38
C LEU A 135 11.46 5.66 6.39
N GLU A 136 12.75 5.73 6.08
CA GLU A 136 13.69 4.60 6.18
C GLU A 136 13.80 4.09 7.62
N GLU A 137 13.99 4.98 8.59
CA GLU A 137 14.09 4.61 10.00
C GLU A 137 12.78 4.01 10.51
N LEU A 138 11.64 4.60 10.13
CA LEU A 138 10.33 4.05 10.44
C LEU A 138 10.17 2.66 9.83
N TYR A 139 10.48 2.49 8.54
CA TYR A 139 10.40 1.19 7.87
C TYR A 139 11.30 0.14 8.52
N SER A 140 12.54 0.49 8.86
CA SER A 140 13.49 -0.42 9.53
C SER A 140 12.97 -0.95 10.87
N ARG A 141 12.26 -0.10 11.64
CA ARG A 141 11.62 -0.52 12.90
C ARG A 141 10.34 -1.33 12.67
N ALA A 142 9.61 -1.06 11.60
CA ALA A 142 8.29 -1.62 11.33
C ALA A 142 8.34 -2.95 10.55
N GLU A 143 9.30 -3.13 9.64
CA GLU A 143 9.45 -4.32 8.79
C GLU A 143 9.53 -5.63 9.59
N PRO A 144 10.30 -5.74 10.69
CA PRO A 144 10.35 -6.99 11.47
C PRO A 144 8.98 -7.41 12.02
N LEU A 145 8.06 -6.47 12.27
CA LEU A 145 6.70 -6.76 12.73
C LEU A 145 5.87 -7.35 11.59
N LEU A 146 6.03 -6.84 10.37
CA LEU A 146 5.40 -7.40 9.17
C LEU A 146 5.90 -8.82 8.88
N GLU A 147 7.20 -9.08 9.06
CA GLU A 147 7.76 -10.42 8.91
C GLU A 147 7.17 -11.43 9.91
N LYS A 148 6.91 -10.97 11.15
CA LYS A 148 6.26 -11.75 12.20
C LYS A 148 4.72 -11.79 12.07
N ARG A 149 4.14 -11.10 11.08
CA ARG A 149 2.70 -10.95 10.87
C ARG A 149 1.97 -10.25 12.02
N GLU A 150 2.67 -9.36 12.71
CA GLU A 150 2.16 -8.56 13.82
C GLU A 150 1.58 -7.23 13.31
N LEU A 151 0.55 -7.32 12.46
CA LEU A 151 0.01 -6.16 11.74
C LEU A 151 -0.49 -5.05 12.68
N LYS A 152 -1.13 -5.41 13.80
CA LYS A 152 -1.59 -4.42 14.78
C LYS A 152 -0.42 -3.64 15.39
N SER A 153 0.62 -4.35 15.86
CA SER A 153 1.84 -3.73 16.40
C SER A 153 2.54 -2.84 15.36
N PHE A 154 2.52 -3.26 14.09
CA PHE A 154 3.02 -2.45 12.98
C PHE A 154 2.27 -1.12 12.87
N VAL A 155 0.92 -1.15 12.87
CA VAL A 155 0.12 0.07 12.80
C VAL A 155 0.35 0.96 14.03
N ASP A 156 0.48 0.38 15.22
CA ASP A 156 0.80 1.14 16.45
C ASP A 156 2.15 1.86 16.36
N VAL A 157 3.16 1.27 15.71
CA VAL A 157 4.46 1.92 15.47
C VAL A 157 4.29 3.11 14.52
N VAL A 158 3.57 2.91 13.41
CA VAL A 158 3.30 3.98 12.43
C VAL A 158 2.50 5.12 13.09
N ALA A 159 1.47 4.81 13.86
CA ALA A 159 0.65 5.79 14.58
C ALA A 159 1.43 6.65 15.56
N ARG A 160 2.37 6.04 16.30
CA ARG A 160 3.26 6.81 17.19
C ARG A 160 4.16 7.76 16.42
N GLU A 161 4.68 7.35 15.26
CA GLU A 161 5.54 8.20 14.46
C GLU A 161 4.76 9.35 13.80
N CYS A 162 3.61 9.03 13.21
CA CYS A 162 2.67 10.02 12.67
C CYS A 162 2.29 11.07 13.71
N ARG A 163 1.95 10.66 14.94
CA ARG A 163 1.62 11.58 16.03
C ARG A 163 2.76 12.56 16.34
N LYS A 164 3.98 12.04 16.50
CA LYS A 164 5.18 12.87 16.75
C LYS A 164 5.42 13.90 15.65
N LEU A 165 5.25 13.49 14.40
CA LEU A 165 5.52 14.33 13.24
C LEU A 165 4.46 15.41 13.03
N LEU A 166 3.20 15.12 13.41
CA LEU A 166 2.09 16.07 13.32
C LEU A 166 2.05 17.05 14.52
N GLU A 167 2.40 16.62 15.73
CA GLU A 167 2.38 17.46 16.94
C GLU A 167 3.62 18.35 17.07
N GLY A 168 4.72 18.04 16.39
CA GLY A 168 5.97 18.80 16.47
C GLY A 168 6.71 18.63 17.81
N PRO A 169 7.87 19.32 17.99
CA PRO A 169 8.74 19.11 19.16
C PRO A 169 8.18 19.60 20.50
N GLU A 170 6.97 20.19 20.56
CA GLU A 170 6.36 20.72 21.79
C GLU A 170 5.28 19.81 22.41
N GLY A 171 5.03 18.63 21.83
CA GLY A 171 3.97 17.70 22.26
C GLY A 171 4.40 16.45 23.06
N ALA A 172 5.65 16.41 23.57
CA ALA A 172 6.18 15.26 24.35
C ALA A 172 6.34 15.56 25.84
#